data_AF-A0A165F978-F1
#
_entry.id   AF-A0A165F978-F1
#
_cell.length_a   1.000
_cell.length_b   1.000
_cell.length_c   1.000
_cell.angle_alpha   90.00
_cell.angle_beta   90.00
_cell.angle_gamma   90.00
#
_symmetry.space_group_name_H-M   'P 1'
#
loop_
_entity.id
_entity.type
_entity.pdbx_description
1 polymer ?
#
loop_
_entity_poly.entity_id
_entity_poly.type
_entity_poly.pdbx_seq_one_letter_code
_entity_poly.pdbx_strand_id
1 'polypeptide(L)'
;MSGTVDIPDDVKKSLRKFRFARRDAGSAALIVKINKAKLIMEEEEQFDSISLEDLSEELPENSPRFVLLSYELHHRDGRKSFPLVLINWAPSTCEIGMLTLHASSLIQFQNAADVSKVIEIRDGTESLTKEAIDAKLLV
;
A
#
# COMPACT_ATOMS: atom_id res chain seq x y z
N MET A 1 20.35 8.52 -4.28
CA MET A 1 19.47 8.93 -5.39
C MET A 1 18.43 9.86 -4.76
N SER A 2 18.50 11.17 -5.02
CA SER A 2 17.49 12.12 -4.53
C SER A 2 16.25 11.93 -5.42
N GLY A 3 15.15 11.47 -4.83
CA GLY A 3 13.86 11.39 -5.51
C GLY A 3 13.18 12.76 -5.52
N THR A 4 12.21 12.94 -6.41
CA THR A 4 11.39 14.18 -6.51
C THR A 4 10.53 14.42 -5.27
N VAL A 5 10.26 13.37 -4.49
CA VAL A 5 9.48 13.41 -3.26
C VAL A 5 10.29 12.81 -2.12
N ASP A 6 10.38 13.53 -1.01
CA ASP A 6 11.10 13.05 0.17
C ASP A 6 10.23 12.13 1.02
N ILE A 7 10.86 11.13 1.63
CA ILE A 7 10.22 10.29 2.65
C ILE A 7 10.76 10.75 4.00
N PRO A 8 9.97 11.47 4.81
CA PRO A 8 10.46 11.96 6.09
C PRO A 8 10.68 10.79 7.07
N ASP A 9 11.52 11.02 8.09
CA ASP A 9 12.01 9.94 8.96
C ASP A 9 10.93 9.36 9.88
N ASP A 10 9.88 10.11 10.19
CA ASP A 10 8.68 9.63 10.88
C ASP A 10 7.93 8.58 10.04
N VAL A 11 7.74 8.82 8.74
CA VAL A 11 7.13 7.85 7.81
C VAL A 11 8.00 6.60 7.71
N LYS A 12 9.33 6.73 7.59
CA LYS A 12 10.25 5.57 7.60
C LYS A 12 10.16 4.77 8.90
N LYS A 13 10.04 5.44 10.05
CA LYS A 13 9.86 4.78 11.36
C LYS A 13 8.52 4.07 11.42
N SER A 14 7.45 4.66 10.89
CA SER A 14 6.13 4.05 10.82
C SER A 14 6.14 2.79 9.94
N LEU A 15 6.69 2.87 8.72
CA LEU A 15 6.88 1.73 7.81
C LEU A 15 7.66 0.58 8.49
N ARG A 16 8.76 0.92 9.18
CA ARG A 16 9.56 -0.06 9.92
C ARG A 16 8.75 -0.70 11.05
N LYS A 17 8.02 0.09 11.84
CA LYS A 17 7.18 -0.39 12.94
C LYS A 17 6.09 -1.32 12.41
N PHE A 18 5.41 -0.93 11.33
CA PHE A 18 4.36 -1.72 10.69
C PHE A 18 4.88 -3.07 10.19
N ARG A 19 6.04 -3.07 9.51
CA ARG A 19 6.66 -4.30 8.98
C ARG A 19 7.03 -5.32 10.07
N PHE A 20 7.50 -4.86 11.22
CA PHE A 20 7.90 -5.73 12.33
C PHE A 20 6.79 -6.00 13.34
N ALA A 21 5.61 -5.42 13.15
CA ALA A 21 4.47 -5.70 14.01
C ALA A 21 4.07 -7.17 13.87
N ARG A 22 3.76 -7.82 15.00
CA ARG A 22 3.27 -9.19 14.99
C ARG A 22 1.82 -9.20 14.51
N ARG A 23 1.49 -10.20 13.69
CA ARG A 23 0.16 -10.41 13.11
C ARG A 23 -0.22 -11.87 13.30
N ASP A 24 -1.39 -12.10 13.85
CA ASP A 24 -1.93 -13.41 14.21
C ASP A 24 -3.39 -13.59 13.75
N ALA A 25 -4.11 -12.49 13.53
CA ALA A 25 -5.40 -12.45 12.85
C ALA A 25 -5.63 -11.08 12.21
N GLY A 26 -6.46 -11.05 11.17
CA GLY A 26 -6.83 -9.85 10.42
C GLY A 26 -5.75 -9.40 9.45
N SER A 27 -6.18 -8.71 8.38
CA SER A 27 -5.26 -7.93 7.57
C SER A 27 -5.06 -6.57 8.19
N ALA A 28 -3.88 -5.98 8.03
CA ALA A 28 -3.57 -4.63 8.49
C ALA A 28 -3.09 -3.79 7.31
N ALA A 29 -3.34 -2.49 7.33
CA ALA A 29 -2.97 -1.58 6.25
C ALA A 29 -2.35 -0.28 6.79
N LEU A 30 -1.38 0.26 6.06
CA LEU A 30 -0.81 1.58 6.28
C LEU A 30 -0.88 2.36 4.96
N ILE A 31 -1.65 3.45 4.95
CA ILE A 31 -1.92 4.28 3.78
C ILE A 31 -1.00 5.50 3.83
N VAL A 32 -0.27 5.72 2.73
CA VAL A 32 0.64 6.85 2.57
C VAL A 32 0.28 7.61 1.31
N LYS A 33 0.28 8.94 1.41
CA LYS A 33 0.04 9.87 0.29
C LYS A 33 1.24 10.78 0.04
N ILE A 34 1.22 11.44 -1.11
CA ILE A 34 2.17 12.51 -1.42
C ILE A 34 1.50 13.86 -1.16
N ASN A 35 2.12 14.68 -0.34
CA ASN A 35 1.79 16.09 -0.21
C ASN A 35 2.43 16.87 -1.37
N LYS A 36 1.66 17.13 -2.42
CA LYS A 36 2.12 17.83 -3.64
C LYS A 36 2.75 19.20 -3.37
N ALA A 37 2.25 19.93 -2.36
CA ALA A 37 2.74 21.27 -2.06
C ALA A 37 4.12 21.26 -1.39
N LYS A 38 4.37 20.26 -0.54
CA LYS A 38 5.64 20.11 0.18
C LYS A 38 6.63 19.17 -0.50
N LEU A 39 6.17 18.38 -1.47
CA LEU A 39 6.93 17.29 -2.10
C LEU A 39 7.47 16.29 -1.07
N ILE A 40 6.63 15.92 -0.11
CA ILE A 40 6.95 14.88 0.89
C ILE A 40 5.86 13.81 0.93
N MET A 41 6.20 12.63 1.42
CA MET A 41 5.22 11.61 1.79
C MET A 41 4.69 11.85 3.20
N GLU A 42 3.39 11.62 3.39
CA GLU A 42 2.71 11.74 4.68
C GLU A 42 1.90 10.45 4.90
N GLU A 43 1.98 9.90 6.11
CA GLU A 43 1.04 8.88 6.57
C GLU A 43 -0.36 9.51 6.58
N GLU A 44 -1.32 8.84 5.93
CA GLU A 44 -2.71 9.27 5.94
C GLU A 44 -3.48 8.53 7.02
N GLU A 45 -3.38 7.20 7.04
CA GLU A 45 -4.12 6.36 7.97
C GLU A 45 -3.45 5.00 8.18
N GLN A 46 -3.67 4.40 9.35
CA GLN A 46 -3.20 3.06 9.68
C GLN A 46 -4.31 2.27 10.36
N PHE A 47 -4.52 1.04 9.87
CA PHE A 47 -5.45 0.07 10.42
C PHE A 47 -4.71 -1.17 10.91
N ASP A 48 -4.92 -1.55 12.17
CA ASP A 48 -4.37 -2.80 12.72
C ASP A 48 -5.23 -4.03 12.37
N SER A 49 -6.49 -3.83 11.98
CA SER A 49 -7.39 -4.86 11.45
C SER A 49 -8.40 -4.22 10.50
N ILE A 50 -8.38 -4.61 9.22
CA ILE A 50 -9.30 -4.13 8.18
C ILE A 50 -9.52 -5.23 7.14
N SER A 51 -10.74 -5.33 6.58
CA SER A 51 -11.01 -6.20 5.44
C SER A 51 -10.52 -5.55 4.13
N LEU A 52 -10.46 -6.29 3.02
CA LEU A 52 -10.09 -5.67 1.74
C LEU A 52 -11.20 -4.76 1.22
N GLU A 53 -12.44 -5.15 1.50
CA GLU A 53 -13.66 -4.42 1.17
C GLU A 53 -13.65 -3.06 1.87
N ASP A 54 -13.53 -3.04 3.20
CA ASP A 54 -13.48 -1.79 3.97
C ASP A 54 -12.26 -0.94 3.56
N LEU A 55 -11.09 -1.57 3.33
CA LEU A 55 -9.90 -0.85 2.87
C LEU A 55 -10.13 -0.19 1.51
N SER A 56 -10.90 -0.82 0.62
CA SER A 56 -11.22 -0.24 -0.68
C SER A 56 -12.10 1.00 -0.55
N GLU A 57 -13.03 1.01 0.40
CA GLU A 57 -13.92 2.15 0.67
C GLU A 57 -13.19 3.35 1.28
N GLU A 58 -12.14 3.10 2.07
CA GLU A 58 -11.28 4.17 2.62
C GLU A 58 -10.35 4.79 1.56
N LEU A 59 -10.15 4.13 0.42
CA LEU A 59 -9.25 4.62 -0.63
C LEU A 59 -9.95 5.61 -1.58
N PRO A 60 -9.30 6.74 -1.91
CA PRO A 60 -9.93 7.77 -2.72
C PRO A 60 -10.04 7.34 -4.18
N GLU A 61 -11.19 7.62 -4.80
CA GLU A 61 -11.45 7.28 -6.21
C GLU A 61 -10.63 8.09 -7.22
N ASN A 62 -10.07 9.24 -6.84
CA ASN A 62 -9.50 10.24 -7.75
C ASN A 62 -8.08 10.72 -7.38
N SER A 63 -7.42 10.04 -6.45
CA SER A 63 -6.03 10.36 -6.10
C SER A 63 -5.24 9.11 -5.75
N PRO A 64 -3.93 9.08 -6.05
CA PRO A 64 -3.14 7.88 -5.86
C PRO A 64 -2.72 7.70 -4.39
N ARG A 65 -2.50 6.45 -3.98
CA ARG A 65 -2.01 6.06 -2.65
C ARG A 65 -0.97 4.95 -2.75
N PHE A 66 -0.06 4.94 -1.80
CA PHE A 66 0.73 3.75 -1.50
C PHE A 66 0.12 3.08 -0.28
N VAL A 67 -0.22 1.80 -0.40
CA VAL A 67 -0.81 1.05 0.70
C VAL A 67 0.08 -0.13 1.03
N LEU A 68 0.70 -0.10 2.21
CA LEU A 68 1.45 -1.23 2.73
C LEU A 68 0.46 -2.16 3.43
N LEU A 69 0.17 -3.31 2.82
CA LEU A 69 -0.80 -4.28 3.30
C LEU A 69 -0.07 -5.48 3.88
N SER A 70 -0.36 -5.79 5.15
CA SER A 70 -0.08 -7.09 5.75
C SER A 70 -1.33 -7.95 5.58
N TYR A 71 -1.32 -8.84 4.60
CA TYR A 71 -2.52 -9.56 4.18
C TYR A 71 -2.67 -10.91 4.89
N GLU A 72 -3.79 -11.21 5.53
CA GLU A 72 -4.06 -12.55 6.07
C GLU A 72 -4.33 -13.54 4.91
N LEU A 73 -3.31 -14.31 4.55
CA LEU A 73 -3.36 -15.31 3.49
C LEU A 73 -3.57 -16.71 4.06
N HIS A 74 -4.61 -17.39 3.60
CA HIS A 74 -4.92 -18.78 3.93
C HIS A 74 -4.40 -19.71 2.83
N HIS A 75 -3.48 -20.61 3.20
CA HIS A 75 -2.90 -21.61 2.30
C HIS A 75 -3.78 -22.85 2.24
N ARG A 76 -3.69 -23.58 1.11
CA ARG A 76 -4.46 -24.82 0.89
C ARG A 76 -4.17 -25.93 1.91
N ASP A 77 -2.99 -25.90 2.52
CA ASP A 77 -2.56 -26.85 3.55
C ASP A 77 -3.01 -26.45 4.97
N GLY A 78 -3.83 -25.40 5.10
CA GLY A 78 -4.35 -24.90 6.37
C GLY A 78 -3.43 -23.92 7.10
N ARG A 79 -2.24 -23.62 6.58
CA ARG A 79 -1.37 -22.60 7.16
C ARG A 79 -1.94 -21.20 6.93
N LYS A 80 -1.69 -20.31 7.89
CA LYS A 80 -1.89 -18.86 7.74
C LYS A 80 -0.55 -18.17 7.64
N SER A 81 -0.48 -17.15 6.79
CA SER A 81 0.68 -16.26 6.71
C SER A 81 0.23 -14.82 6.55
N PHE A 82 1.11 -13.88 6.87
CA PHE A 82 0.85 -12.45 6.76
C PHE A 82 1.88 -11.79 5.84
N PRO A 83 1.90 -12.11 4.53
CA PRO A 83 2.81 -11.48 3.59
C PRO A 83 2.58 -9.97 3.57
N LEU A 84 3.68 -9.24 3.56
CA LEU A 84 3.68 -7.80 3.32
C LEU A 84 3.70 -7.55 1.82
N VAL A 85 2.75 -6.78 1.31
CA VAL A 85 2.67 -6.36 -0.09
C VAL A 85 2.46 -4.86 -0.19
N LEU A 86 2.96 -4.27 -1.26
CA LEU A 86 2.65 -2.90 -1.63
C LEU A 86 1.51 -2.91 -2.64
N ILE A 87 0.36 -2.36 -2.27
CA ILE A 87 -0.67 -1.99 -3.23
C ILE A 87 -0.33 -0.61 -3.77
N ASN A 88 -0.10 -0.55 -5.07
CA ASN A 88 0.05 0.69 -5.81
C ASN A 88 -1.33 1.13 -6.31
N TRP A 89 -2.02 1.93 -5.50
CA TRP A 89 -3.35 2.45 -5.82
C TRP A 89 -3.22 3.69 -6.69
N ALA A 90 -3.62 3.58 -7.95
CA ALA A 90 -3.57 4.68 -8.91
C ALA A 90 -4.77 4.63 -9.87
N PRO A 91 -5.98 4.98 -9.40
CA PRO A 91 -7.18 5.04 -10.23
C PRO A 91 -6.98 5.87 -11.51
N SER A 92 -7.62 5.46 -12.59
CA SER A 92 -7.50 6.12 -13.91
C SER A 92 -7.94 7.59 -13.95
N THR A 93 -8.77 8.00 -13.00
CA THR A 93 -9.31 9.35 -12.82
C THR A 93 -8.34 10.32 -12.12
N CYS A 94 -7.18 9.85 -11.66
CA CYS A 94 -6.21 10.68 -10.96
C CYS A 94 -5.67 11.83 -11.82
N GLU A 95 -5.43 12.98 -11.19
CA GLU A 95 -4.76 14.11 -11.84
C GLU A 95 -3.36 13.71 -12.34
N ILE A 96 -3.04 14.03 -13.61
CA ILE A 96 -1.77 13.67 -14.27
C ILE A 96 -0.53 14.10 -13.46
N GLY A 97 -0.56 15.30 -12.86
CA GLY A 97 0.55 15.78 -12.04
C GLY A 97 0.79 14.91 -10.81
N MET A 98 -0.27 14.46 -10.15
CA MET A 98 -0.19 13.55 -9.00
C MET A 98 0.27 12.15 -9.42
N LEU A 99 -0.24 11.61 -10.53
CA LEU A 99 0.22 10.33 -11.07
C LEU A 99 1.71 10.35 -11.40
N THR A 100 2.22 11.46 -11.94
CA THR A 100 3.64 11.60 -12.28
C THR A 100 4.51 11.57 -11.02
N LEU A 101 4.14 12.31 -9.98
CA LEU A 101 4.84 12.29 -8.69
C LEU A 101 4.78 10.91 -8.03
N HIS A 102 3.62 10.28 -8.04
CA HIS A 102 3.42 8.95 -7.48
C HIS A 102 4.24 7.87 -8.21
N ALA A 103 4.14 7.80 -9.53
CA ALA A 103 4.90 6.83 -10.33
C ALA A 103 6.42 7.02 -10.19
N SER A 104 6.90 8.26 -10.20
CA SER A 104 8.34 8.54 -10.03
C SER A 104 8.85 8.20 -8.62
N SER A 105 7.97 8.19 -7.62
CA SER A 105 8.32 7.90 -6.22
C SER A 105 8.09 6.45 -5.80
N LEU A 106 7.43 5.63 -6.64
CA LEU A 106 7.05 4.25 -6.33
C LEU A 106 8.26 3.39 -5.90
N ILE A 107 9.34 3.41 -6.68
CA ILE A 107 10.53 2.60 -6.38
C ILE A 107 11.20 3.06 -5.08
N GLN A 108 11.21 4.37 -4.82
CA GLN A 108 11.75 4.92 -3.58
C GLN A 108 10.93 4.48 -2.37
N PHE A 109 9.60 4.53 -2.47
CA PHE A 109 8.70 4.06 -1.42
C PHE A 109 8.83 2.55 -1.19
N GLN A 110 8.85 1.76 -2.26
CA GLN A 110 9.02 0.32 -2.20
C GLN A 110 10.30 -0.07 -1.45
N ASN A 111 11.42 0.60 -1.76
CA ASN A 111 12.69 0.38 -1.09
C ASN A 111 12.64 0.79 0.40
N ALA A 112 11.96 1.91 0.72
CA ALA A 112 11.81 2.36 2.11
C ALA A 112 10.91 1.44 2.94
N ALA A 113 9.88 0.85 2.32
CA ALA A 113 9.00 -0.13 2.93
C ALA A 113 9.61 -1.54 3.03
N ASP A 114 10.74 -1.80 2.36
CA ASP A 114 11.43 -3.09 2.31
C ASP A 114 10.49 -4.22 1.86
N VAL A 115 9.76 -3.97 0.75
CA VAL A 115 8.74 -4.88 0.23
C VAL A 115 9.02 -5.24 -1.23
N SER A 116 9.06 -6.53 -1.54
CA SER A 116 9.43 -7.01 -2.88
C SER A 116 8.24 -7.11 -3.83
N LYS A 117 7.04 -7.37 -3.30
CA LYS A 117 5.84 -7.60 -4.09
C LYS A 117 4.99 -6.34 -4.17
N VAL A 118 4.75 -5.89 -5.40
CA VAL A 118 3.87 -4.76 -5.73
C VAL A 118 2.67 -5.28 -6.51
N ILE A 119 1.49 -4.80 -6.16
CA ILE A 119 0.22 -5.09 -6.83
C ILE A 119 -0.36 -3.77 -7.32
N GLU A 120 -0.48 -3.64 -8.65
CA GLU A 120 -1.03 -2.46 -9.30
C GLU A 120 -2.56 -2.52 -9.30
N ILE A 121 -3.21 -1.47 -8.80
CA ILE A 121 -4.67 -1.32 -8.74
C ILE A 121 -5.04 0.00 -9.41
N ARG A 122 -5.67 -0.08 -10.60
CA ARG A 122 -5.97 1.08 -11.46
C ARG A 122 -7.46 1.27 -11.77
N ASP A 123 -8.24 0.21 -11.60
CA ASP A 123 -9.66 0.19 -11.93
C ASP A 123 -10.53 0.52 -10.70
N GLY A 124 -9.91 1.10 -9.65
CA GLY A 124 -10.60 1.49 -8.42
C GLY A 124 -10.96 0.31 -7.52
N THR A 125 -12.00 0.49 -6.72
CA THR A 125 -12.38 -0.39 -5.60
C THR A 125 -12.69 -1.80 -6.06
N GLU A 126 -13.34 -1.95 -7.21
CA GLU A 126 -13.72 -3.25 -7.79
C GLU A 126 -12.54 -4.18 -8.09
N SER A 127 -11.33 -3.62 -8.21
CA SER A 127 -10.11 -4.41 -8.50
C SER A 127 -9.31 -4.81 -7.26
N LEU A 128 -9.62 -4.23 -6.09
CA LEU A 128 -9.00 -4.61 -4.82
C LEU A 128 -9.81 -5.72 -4.13
N THR A 129 -9.73 -6.93 -4.67
CA THR A 129 -10.48 -8.09 -4.15
C THR A 129 -9.58 -9.17 -3.59
N LYS A 130 -10.13 -10.00 -2.70
CA LYS A 130 -9.43 -11.18 -2.15
C LYS A 130 -8.90 -12.09 -3.25
N GLU A 131 -9.71 -12.38 -4.27
CA GLU A 131 -9.34 -13.26 -5.38
C GLU A 131 -8.17 -12.68 -6.17
N ALA A 132 -8.15 -11.37 -6.41
CA ALA A 132 -7.07 -10.70 -7.12
C ALA A 132 -5.75 -10.75 -6.32
N ILE A 133 -5.82 -10.50 -5.01
CA ILE A 133 -4.64 -10.54 -4.13
C ILE A 133 -4.11 -11.97 -3.97
N ASP A 134 -4.99 -12.94 -3.72
CA ASP A 134 -4.65 -14.36 -3.62
C ASP A 134 -4.01 -14.87 -4.90
N ALA A 135 -4.56 -14.53 -6.07
CA ALA A 135 -4.02 -14.94 -7.36
C ALA A 135 -2.59 -14.41 -7.61
N LYS A 136 -2.20 -13.30 -6.97
CA LYS A 136 -0.82 -12.80 -7.03
C LYS A 136 0.07 -13.50 -6.01
N LEU A 137 -0.46 -13.94 -4.87
CA LEU A 137 0.30 -14.45 -3.74
C LEU A 137 0.48 -15.97 -3.69
N LEU A 138 -0.47 -16.73 -4.23
CA LEU A 138 -0.47 -18.20 -4.24
C LEU A 138 0.13 -18.81 -5.53
N VAL A 139 0.90 -18.01 -6.27
CA VAL A 139 1.60 -18.42 -7.50
C VAL A 139 2.80 -19.30 -7.16
#